data_AF-X1BJD2-F1
#
_entry.id   AF-X1BJD2-F1
#
_cell.length_a   1.000
_cell.length_b   1.000
_cell.length_c   1.000
_cell.angle_alpha   90.00
_cell.angle_beta   90.00
_cell.angle_gamma   90.00
#
_symmetry.space_group_name_H-M   'P 1'
#
loop_
_entity.id
_entity.type
_entity.pdbx_description
1 polymer ?
#
loop_
_entity_poly.entity_id
_entity_poly.type
_entity_poly.pdbx_seq_one_letter_code
_entity_poly.pdbx_strand_id
1 'polypeptide(L)'
;MPIAMLTQDIETARTVGKAISQADDNLILIASSDFTHYEPHPVAVEKDGSMIEAIVALDEEELYKRCERLNCTMCGYGPVASVIVAAKEMKAKRARLLKYATSGDTSGDFSQVVGYGAIVIKR
;
A
#
# COMPACT_ATOMS: atom_id res chain seq x y z
N MET A 1 14.88 -10.42 -5.40
CA MET A 1 15.75 -9.24 -5.31
C MET A 1 15.14 -8.26 -4.31
N PRO A 2 15.84 -7.90 -3.22
CA PRO A 2 15.37 -6.87 -2.29
C PRO A 2 15.62 -5.45 -2.84
N ILE A 3 14.67 -4.54 -2.64
CA ILE A 3 14.79 -3.11 -2.94
C ILE A 3 14.42 -2.34 -1.67
N ALA A 4 15.30 -1.46 -1.20
CA ALA A 4 15.02 -0.57 -0.08
C ALA A 4 14.76 0.84 -0.61
N MET A 5 13.65 1.45 -0.20
CA MET A 5 13.27 2.81 -0.59
C MET A 5 13.40 3.74 0.61
N LEU A 6 14.41 4.62 0.59
CA LEU A 6 14.52 5.69 1.58
C LEU A 6 13.54 6.83 1.23
N THR A 7 13.63 7.34 0.00
CA THR A 7 12.70 8.34 -0.52
C THR A 7 11.45 7.63 -1.07
N GLN A 8 10.28 8.05 -0.59
CA GLN A 8 8.99 7.46 -0.95
C GLN A 8 8.09 8.43 -1.70
N ASP A 9 8.61 9.50 -2.28
CA ASP A 9 7.82 10.42 -3.11
C ASP A 9 7.29 9.72 -4.39
N ILE A 10 6.26 10.32 -5.00
CA ILE A 10 5.55 9.73 -6.14
C ILE A 10 6.42 9.59 -7.39
N GLU A 11 7.40 10.49 -7.59
CA GLU A 11 8.29 10.45 -8.76
C GLU A 11 9.26 9.28 -8.64
N THR A 12 9.85 9.09 -7.45
CA THR A 12 10.67 7.93 -7.11
C THR A 12 9.89 6.64 -7.27
N ALA A 13 8.66 6.57 -6.72
CA ALA A 13 7.84 5.37 -6.78
C ALA A 13 7.48 4.98 -8.23
N ARG A 14 7.11 5.95 -9.06
CA ARG A 14 6.84 5.76 -10.50
C ARG A 14 8.08 5.31 -11.27
N THR A 15 9.24 5.90 -10.98
CA THR A 15 10.50 5.53 -11.64
C THR A 15 10.88 4.09 -11.33
N VAL A 16 10.83 3.69 -10.06
CA VAL A 16 11.11 2.32 -9.61
C VAL A 16 10.11 1.33 -10.23
N GLY A 17 8.81 1.64 -10.20
CA GLY A 17 7.77 0.78 -10.76
C GLY A 17 7.96 0.50 -12.25
N LYS A 18 8.28 1.54 -13.04
CA LYS A 18 8.58 1.40 -14.47
C LYS A 18 9.82 0.54 -14.71
N ALA A 19 10.90 0.78 -13.97
CA ALA A 19 12.12 -0.01 -14.09
C ALA A 19 11.89 -1.50 -13.78
N ILE A 20 11.10 -1.79 -12.73
CA ILE A 20 10.71 -3.17 -12.38
C ILE A 20 9.94 -3.84 -13.52
N SER A 21 8.97 -3.14 -14.12
CA SER A 21 8.13 -3.70 -15.20
C SER A 21 8.91 -4.08 -16.46
N GLN A 22 10.09 -3.50 -16.67
CA GLN A 22 10.96 -3.74 -17.82
C GLN A 22 12.04 -4.79 -17.54
N ALA A 23 12.21 -5.22 -16.29
CA ALA A 23 13.28 -6.12 -15.89
C ALA A 23 13.01 -7.58 -16.32
N ASP A 24 11.76 -8.04 -16.25
CA ASP A 24 11.32 -9.38 -16.64
C ASP A 24 9.78 -9.40 -16.82
N ASP A 25 9.26 -10.27 -17.70
CA ASP A 25 7.83 -10.44 -17.92
C ASP A 25 7.15 -11.35 -16.87
N ASN A 26 7.94 -12.15 -16.13
CA ASN A 26 7.52 -13.12 -15.14
C ASN A 26 8.04 -12.78 -13.73
N LEU A 27 7.40 -11.80 -13.11
CA LEU A 27 7.75 -11.31 -11.77
C LEU A 27 6.65 -11.58 -10.74
N ILE A 28 7.08 -11.89 -9.52
CA ILE A 28 6.27 -11.77 -8.31
C ILE A 28 6.79 -10.56 -7.53
N LEU A 29 5.91 -9.59 -7.30
CA LEU A 29 6.23 -8.37 -6.57
C LEU A 29 5.56 -8.40 -5.20
N ILE A 30 6.31 -8.02 -4.17
CA ILE A 30 5.83 -7.92 -2.80
C ILE A 30 6.20 -6.53 -2.29
N ALA A 31 5.18 -5.70 -2.04
CA ALA A 31 5.33 -4.48 -1.27
C ALA A 31 5.08 -4.80 0.21
N SER A 32 6.05 -4.49 1.07
CA SER A 32 5.94 -4.69 2.51
C SER A 32 5.56 -3.36 3.18
N SER A 33 4.42 -3.32 3.88
CA SER A 33 3.94 -2.13 4.57
C SER A 33 2.90 -2.50 5.63
N ASP A 34 2.94 -1.80 6.75
CA ASP A 34 1.79 -1.61 7.64
C ASP A 34 1.02 -0.34 7.22
N PHE A 35 -0.20 -0.18 7.71
CA PHE A 35 -1.03 1.01 7.51
C PHE A 35 -0.89 2.00 8.67
N THR A 36 -1.99 2.53 9.21
CA THR A 36 -1.95 3.51 10.31
C THR A 36 -1.28 2.95 11.55
N HIS A 37 -0.46 3.77 12.21
CA HIS A 37 0.25 3.47 13.44
C HIS A 37 -0.27 4.31 14.61
N TYR A 38 -0.58 3.62 15.71
CA TYR A 38 -0.82 4.17 17.06
C TYR A 38 -1.98 5.18 17.15
N GLU A 39 -3.02 4.98 16.36
CA GLU A 39 -4.29 5.72 16.47
C GLU A 39 -5.39 4.82 17.05
N PRO A 40 -6.47 5.40 17.62
CA PRO A 40 -7.63 4.62 18.04
C PRO A 40 -8.18 3.77 16.89
N HIS A 41 -8.56 2.54 17.20
CA HIS A 41 -9.05 1.57 16.20
C HIS A 41 -10.05 2.13 15.18
N PRO A 42 -11.14 2.85 15.56
CA PRO A 42 -12.08 3.37 14.56
C PRO A 42 -11.44 4.38 13.59
N VAL A 43 -10.46 5.18 14.05
CA VAL A 43 -9.73 6.13 13.19
C VAL A 43 -8.79 5.40 12.23
N ALA A 44 -8.06 4.41 12.73
CA ALA A 44 -7.20 3.56 11.90
C ALA A 44 -8.00 2.84 10.81
N VAL A 45 -9.14 2.23 11.16
CA VAL A 45 -10.03 1.54 10.21
C VAL A 45 -10.50 2.48 9.10
N GLU A 46 -10.89 3.71 9.43
CA GLU A 46 -11.34 4.70 8.46
C GLU A 46 -10.22 5.12 7.49
N LYS A 47 -9.06 5.50 8.03
CA LYS A 47 -7.91 5.93 7.22
C LYS A 47 -7.38 4.81 6.36
N ASP A 48 -7.22 3.63 6.92
CA ASP A 48 -6.70 2.45 6.24
C ASP A 48 -7.66 2.00 5.13
N GLY A 49 -8.96 2.02 5.40
CA GLY A 49 -9.99 1.77 4.39
C GLY A 49 -9.85 2.71 3.19
N SER A 50 -9.60 3.99 3.45
CA SER A 50 -9.34 4.98 2.40
C SER A 50 -8.07 4.65 1.58
N MET A 51 -6.97 4.20 2.20
CA MET A 51 -5.78 3.77 1.47
C MET A 51 -6.05 2.51 0.65
N ILE A 52 -6.72 1.52 1.24
CA ILE A 52 -7.05 0.25 0.60
C ILE A 52 -7.88 0.48 -0.66
N GLU A 53 -8.87 1.36 -0.63
CA GLU A 53 -9.68 1.73 -1.79
C GLU A 53 -8.82 2.23 -2.96
N ALA A 54 -7.86 3.13 -2.71
CA ALA A 54 -6.96 3.63 -3.75
C ALA A 54 -6.04 2.52 -4.32
N ILE A 55 -5.52 1.65 -3.45
CA ILE A 55 -4.70 0.50 -3.87
C ILE A 55 -5.53 -0.48 -4.73
N VAL A 56 -6.76 -0.78 -4.31
CA VAL A 56 -7.67 -1.67 -5.03
C VAL A 56 -8.10 -1.07 -6.38
N ALA A 57 -8.20 0.25 -6.46
CA ALA A 57 -8.44 0.98 -7.71
C ALA A 57 -7.21 1.06 -8.64
N LEU A 58 -6.04 0.58 -8.20
CA LEU A 58 -4.76 0.73 -8.90
C LEU A 58 -4.44 2.20 -9.19
N ASP A 59 -4.73 3.07 -8.22
CA ASP A 59 -4.52 4.52 -8.32
C ASP A 59 -3.44 4.95 -7.34
N GLU A 60 -2.20 4.97 -7.82
CA GLU A 60 -1.08 5.41 -6.99
C GLU A 60 -1.19 6.90 -6.64
N GLU A 61 -1.73 7.74 -7.53
CA GLU A 61 -1.82 9.17 -7.28
C GLU A 61 -2.84 9.48 -6.18
N GLU A 62 -3.98 8.81 -6.21
CA GLU A 62 -4.99 8.91 -5.17
C GLU A 62 -4.49 8.35 -3.83
N LEU A 63 -3.65 7.31 -3.83
CA LEU A 63 -3.00 6.83 -2.61
C LEU A 63 -2.18 7.93 -1.94
N TYR A 64 -1.35 8.66 -2.70
CA TYR A 64 -0.58 9.80 -2.16
C TYR A 64 -1.50 10.92 -1.64
N LYS A 65 -2.49 11.34 -2.44
CA LYS A 65 -3.44 12.40 -2.04
C LYS A 65 -4.18 12.05 -0.75
N ARG A 66 -4.63 10.81 -0.60
CA ARG A 66 -5.31 10.35 0.62
C ARG A 66 -4.34 10.27 1.79
N CYS A 67 -3.14 9.74 1.57
CA CYS A 67 -2.13 9.62 2.62
C CYS A 67 -1.79 10.98 3.23
N GLU A 68 -1.56 12.00 2.39
CA GLU A 68 -1.33 13.38 2.81
C GLU A 68 -2.57 13.99 3.47
N ARG A 69 -3.73 13.95 2.80
CA ARG A 69 -4.96 14.58 3.28
C ARG A 69 -5.42 14.05 4.63
N LEU A 70 -5.26 12.75 4.88
CA LEU A 70 -5.69 12.09 6.11
C LEU A 70 -4.58 12.00 7.15
N ASN A 71 -3.37 12.49 6.85
CA ASN A 71 -2.17 12.27 7.65
C ASN A 71 -2.03 10.78 8.05
N CYS A 72 -2.19 9.89 7.07
CA CYS A 72 -2.05 8.46 7.29
C CYS A 72 -0.56 8.13 7.51
N THR A 73 -0.26 7.34 8.53
CA THR A 73 1.13 6.99 8.91
C THR A 73 1.60 5.70 8.26
N MET A 74 0.93 5.22 7.21
CA MET A 74 1.34 4.06 6.40
C MET A 74 2.84 4.12 6.08
N CYS A 75 3.61 3.08 6.43
CA CYS A 75 5.07 3.16 6.39
C CYS A 75 5.68 2.89 5.00
N GLY A 76 4.92 2.26 4.09
CA GLY A 76 5.38 1.80 2.79
C GLY A 76 4.52 2.24 1.61
N TYR A 77 3.95 3.45 1.66
CA TYR A 77 3.15 4.00 0.54
C TYR A 77 3.96 4.10 -0.77
N GLY A 78 5.27 4.36 -0.70
CA GLY A 78 6.18 4.37 -1.86
C GLY A 78 6.35 2.99 -2.51
N PRO A 79 6.80 1.95 -1.78
CA PRO A 79 6.85 0.58 -2.29
C PRO A 79 5.51 0.08 -2.84
N VAL A 80 4.40 0.39 -2.17
CA VAL A 80 3.06 0.02 -2.65
C VAL A 80 2.73 0.73 -3.96
N ALA A 81 2.99 2.03 -4.07
CA ALA A 81 2.84 2.77 -5.32
C ALA A 81 3.73 2.23 -6.45
N SER A 82 4.98 1.86 -6.18
CA SER A 82 5.85 1.21 -7.16
C SER A 82 5.27 -0.09 -7.69
N VAL A 83 4.69 -0.91 -6.82
CA VAL A 83 4.02 -2.16 -7.23
C VAL A 83 2.76 -1.87 -8.05
N ILE A 84 1.96 -0.87 -7.69
CA ILE A 84 0.79 -0.44 -8.50
C ILE A 84 1.24 -0.03 -9.90
N VAL A 85 2.26 0.83 -10.01
CA VAL A 85 2.80 1.29 -11.29
C VAL A 85 3.33 0.12 -12.12
N ALA A 86 4.18 -0.73 -11.53
CA ALA A 86 4.71 -1.90 -12.21
C ALA A 86 3.58 -2.82 -12.70
N ALA A 87 2.57 -3.08 -11.86
CA ALA A 87 1.43 -3.91 -12.20
C ALA A 87 0.61 -3.33 -13.36
N LYS A 88 0.40 -2.01 -13.41
CA LYS A 88 -0.31 -1.32 -14.51
C LYS A 88 0.44 -1.42 -15.84
N GLU A 89 1.75 -1.16 -15.84
CA GLU A 89 2.62 -1.35 -17.02
C GLU A 89 2.56 -2.80 -17.52
N MET A 90 2.49 -3.72 -16.56
CA MET A 90 2.31 -5.15 -16.75
C MET A 90 0.85 -5.58 -17.05
N LYS A 91 -0.05 -4.65 -17.36
CA LYS A 91 -1.45 -4.87 -17.77
C LYS A 91 -2.35 -5.49 -16.71
N ALA A 92 -2.02 -5.37 -15.42
CA ALA A 92 -2.92 -5.77 -14.34
C ALA A 92 -4.21 -4.96 -14.35
N LYS A 93 -5.34 -5.64 -14.15
CA LYS A 93 -6.69 -5.02 -14.16
C LYS A 93 -7.48 -5.22 -12.88
N ARG A 94 -7.00 -6.08 -11.98
CA ARG A 94 -7.75 -6.46 -10.79
C ARG A 94 -6.85 -6.39 -9.58
N ALA A 95 -7.30 -5.68 -8.57
CA ALA A 95 -6.78 -5.77 -7.23
C ALA A 95 -7.94 -6.09 -6.28
N ARG A 96 -7.66 -6.77 -5.16
CA ARG A 96 -8.65 -6.98 -4.11
C ARG A 96 -7.99 -7.12 -2.75
N LEU A 97 -8.66 -6.61 -1.73
CA LEU A 97 -8.36 -6.91 -0.35
C LEU A 97 -8.67 -8.40 -0.07
N LEU A 98 -7.72 -9.08 0.54
CA LEU A 98 -7.88 -10.45 1.05
C LEU A 98 -8.36 -10.44 2.50
N LYS A 99 -7.72 -9.60 3.31
CA LYS A 99 -8.03 -9.41 4.73
C LYS A 99 -7.49 -8.06 5.20
N TYR A 100 -8.21 -7.46 6.13
CA TYR A 100 -7.75 -6.35 6.96
C TYR A 100 -7.93 -6.74 8.44
N ALA A 101 -7.04 -6.27 9.29
CA ALA A 101 -7.05 -6.47 10.74
C ALA A 101 -6.23 -5.36 11.40
N THR A 102 -6.35 -5.19 12.71
CA THR A 102 -5.45 -4.35 13.50
C THR A 102 -4.82 -5.14 14.64
N SER A 103 -3.72 -4.63 15.19
CA SER A 103 -3.08 -5.20 16.39
C SER A 103 -4.06 -5.36 17.58
N GLY A 104 -5.10 -4.53 17.67
CA GLY A 104 -6.18 -4.63 18.65
C GLY A 104 -6.97 -5.95 18.57
N ASP A 105 -7.09 -6.54 17.37
CA ASP A 105 -7.74 -7.85 17.18
C ASP A 105 -6.99 -8.98 17.91
N THR A 106 -5.71 -8.78 18.22
CA THR A 106 -4.88 -9.74 18.95
C THR A 106 -4.69 -9.34 20.41
N SER A 107 -4.42 -8.06 20.69
CA SER A 107 -4.12 -7.59 22.05
C SER A 107 -5.37 -7.34 22.90
N GLY A 108 -6.52 -7.06 22.28
CA GLY A 108 -7.71 -6.53 22.95
C GLY A 108 -7.64 -5.05 23.32
N ASP A 109 -6.51 -4.37 23.05
CA ASP A 109 -6.35 -2.93 23.23
C ASP A 109 -6.64 -2.20 21.92
N PHE A 110 -7.73 -1.44 21.91
CA PHE A 110 -8.20 -0.66 20.76
C PHE A 110 -7.90 0.83 20.88
N SER A 111 -7.19 1.26 21.93
CA SER A 111 -6.87 2.68 22.17
C SER A 111 -5.80 3.22 21.23
N GLN A 112 -4.85 2.37 20.84
CA GLN A 112 -3.77 2.66 19.89
C GLN A 112 -3.40 1.38 19.13
N VAL A 113 -3.66 1.36 17.82
CA VAL A 113 -3.42 0.16 17.00
C VAL A 113 -2.53 0.45 15.80
N VAL A 114 -1.82 -0.59 15.36
CA VAL A 114 -1.26 -0.69 14.01
C VAL A 114 -2.23 -1.44 13.09
N GLY A 115 -2.47 -0.93 11.89
CA GLY A 115 -3.31 -1.54 10.85
C GLY A 115 -2.54 -2.45 9.89
N TYR A 116 -3.15 -3.59 9.53
CA TYR A 116 -2.56 -4.61 8.67
C TYR A 116 -3.53 -5.00 7.54
N GLY A 117 -3.04 -5.06 6.31
CA GLY A 117 -3.85 -5.50 5.17
C GLY A 117 -3.08 -6.36 4.19
N ALA A 118 -3.74 -7.42 3.72
CA ALA A 118 -3.25 -8.26 2.64
C ALA A 118 -4.04 -7.97 1.37
N ILE A 119 -3.36 -7.51 0.32
CA ILE A 119 -3.97 -7.16 -0.97
C ILE A 119 -3.28 -7.96 -2.06
N VAL A 120 -4.06 -8.48 -3.01
CA VAL A 120 -3.52 -9.15 -4.20
C VAL A 120 -3.86 -8.38 -5.46
N ILE A 121 -2.87 -8.20 -6.34
CA ILE A 121 -3.02 -7.61 -7.66
C ILE A 121 -2.77 -8.71 -8.70
N LYS A 122 -3.63 -8.79 -9.72
CA LYS A 122 -3.57 -9.82 -10.78
C LYS A 122 -3.74 -9.21 -12.17
N ARG A 123 -3.00 -9.80 -13.11
CA ARG A 123 -3.25 -9.69 -14.56
C ARG A 123 -4.54 -10.42 -14.94
#